data_AF-A0A534VR88-F1
#
_entry.id   AF-A0A534VR88-F1
#
_cell.length_a   1.000
_cell.length_b   1.000
_cell.length_c   1.000
_cell.angle_alpha   90.00
_cell.angle_beta   90.00
_cell.angle_gamma   90.00
#
_symmetry.space_group_name_H-M   'P 1'
#
loop_
_entity.id
_entity.type
_entity.pdbx_description
1 polymer ?
#
loop_
_entity_poly.entity_id
_entity_poly.type
_entity_poly.pdbx_seq_one_letter_code
_entity_poly.pdbx_strand_id
1 'polypeptide(L)' 'MSARANELLDKDLDRQIGTTHRRLVRAMDARVGAMSLETKERYFAVLSTLVAKLEAPAKALREIAQEMVAEAASAILLEP' A
#
# COMPACT_ATOMS: atom_id res chain seq x y z
N MET A 1 -21.94 -18.79 -15.10
CA MET A 1 -21.92 -18.84 -13.62
C MET A 1 -23.14 -18.13 -13.07
N SER A 2 -23.70 -18.56 -11.93
CA SER A 2 -24.90 -17.92 -11.36
C SER A 2 -24.53 -16.62 -10.62
N ALA A 3 -25.47 -15.67 -10.54
CA ALA A 3 -25.27 -14.40 -9.83
C ALA A 3 -24.81 -14.60 -8.36
N ARG A 4 -25.33 -15.64 -7.71
CA ARG A 4 -24.93 -16.04 -6.34
C ARG A 4 -23.48 -16.52 -6.26
N ALA A 5 -22.97 -17.20 -7.29
CA ALA A 5 -21.56 -17.62 -7.33
C ALA A 5 -20.64 -16.39 -7.46
N ASN A 6 -21.04 -15.38 -8.24
CA ASN A 6 -20.28 -14.13 -8.37
C ASN A 6 -20.27 -13.32 -7.06
N GLU A 7 -21.39 -13.20 -6.36
CA GLU A 7 -21.42 -12.52 -5.03
C GLU A 7 -20.55 -13.22 -3.98
N LEU A 8 -20.50 -14.55 -4.00
CA LEU A 8 -19.66 -15.31 -3.08
C LEU A 8 -18.18 -15.11 -3.39
N LEU A 9 -17.81 -15.06 -4.67
CA LEU A 9 -16.45 -14.76 -5.12
C LEU A 9 -16.03 -13.33 -4.74
N ASP A 10 -16.92 -12.36 -4.94
CA ASP A 10 -16.69 -10.95 -4.62
C ASP A 10 -16.40 -10.76 -3.12
N LYS A 11 -17.26 -11.28 -2.24
CA LYS A 11 -17.05 -11.23 -0.79
C LYS A 11 -15.79 -11.98 -0.33
N ASP A 12 -15.46 -13.08 -1.01
CA ASP A 12 -14.25 -13.82 -0.71
C ASP A 12 -13.00 -13.02 -1.08
N LEU A 13 -13.00 -12.36 -2.24
CA LEU A 13 -11.93 -11.47 -2.67
C LEU A 13 -11.76 -10.30 -1.68
N ASP A 14 -12.84 -9.65 -1.25
CA ASP A 14 -12.78 -8.60 -0.22
C ASP A 14 -12.07 -9.07 1.05
N ARG A 15 -12.42 -10.28 1.51
CA ARG A 15 -11.82 -10.90 2.70
C ARG A 15 -10.33 -11.20 2.48
N GLN A 16 -9.95 -11.71 1.32
CA GLN A 16 -8.57 -12.03 0.96
C GLN A 16 -7.72 -10.75 0.86
N ILE A 17 -8.23 -9.71 0.22
CA ILE A 17 -7.59 -8.39 0.11
C ILE A 17 -7.37 -7.81 1.51
N GLY A 18 -8.42 -7.75 2.34
CA GLY A 18 -8.31 -7.21 3.69
C GLY A 18 -7.31 -7.98 4.56
N THR A 19 -7.23 -9.30 4.40
CA THR A 19 -6.26 -10.14 5.13
C THR A 19 -4.83 -9.90 4.67
N THR A 20 -4.62 -9.81 3.35
CA THR A 20 -3.30 -9.54 2.77
C THR A 20 -2.80 -8.14 3.14
N HIS A 21 -3.67 -7.13 3.10
CA HIS A 21 -3.32 -5.76 3.49
C HIS A 21 -2.86 -5.68 4.95
N ARG A 22 -3.58 -6.32 5.89
CA ARG A 22 -3.15 -6.39 7.30
C ARG A 22 -1.78 -7.06 7.48
N ARG A 23 -1.47 -8.10 6.70
CA ARG A 23 -0.16 -8.77 6.75
C ARG A 23 0.95 -7.86 6.23
N LEU A 24 0.69 -7.12 5.16
CA LEU A 24 1.63 -6.12 4.62
C LEU A 24 1.95 -5.05 5.67
N VAL A 25 0.93 -4.44 6.28
CA VAL A 25 1.11 -3.41 7.32
C VAL A 25 1.97 -3.95 8.47
N ARG A 26 1.63 -5.14 9.01
CA ARG A 26 2.43 -5.77 10.07
C ARG A 26 3.89 -6.00 9.70
N ALA A 27 4.15 -6.43 8.47
CA ALA A 27 5.51 -6.65 7.99
C ALA A 27 6.29 -5.33 7.87
N MET A 28 5.64 -4.25 7.43
CA MET A 28 6.26 -2.93 7.33
C MET A 28 6.52 -2.34 8.72
N ASP A 29 5.55 -2.40 9.64
CA ASP A 29 5.69 -1.92 11.01
C ASP A 29 6.86 -2.60 11.75
N ALA A 30 7.02 -3.92 11.56
CA ALA A 30 8.12 -4.68 12.15
C ALA A 30 9.51 -4.19 11.68
N ARG A 31 9.61 -3.60 10.48
CA ARG A 31 10.87 -3.05 9.96
C ARG A 31 11.17 -1.67 10.53
N VAL A 32 10.16 -0.88 10.90
CA VAL A 32 10.33 0.51 11.39
C VAL A 32 11.24 0.56 12.62
N GLY A 33 11.12 -0.41 13.52
CA GLY A 33 11.96 -0.48 14.73
C GLY A 33 13.46 -0.56 14.44
N ALA A 34 13.85 -1.18 13.32
CA ALA A 34 15.24 -1.38 12.93
C ALA A 34 15.81 -0.26 12.02
N MET A 35 14.99 0.70 11.59
CA MET A 35 15.42 1.79 10.71
C MET A 35 16.20 2.86 11.48
N SER A 36 17.22 3.44 10.83
CA SER A 36 17.87 4.67 11.30
C SER A 36 16.88 5.84 11.30
N LEU A 37 17.21 6.92 12.02
CA LEU A 37 16.38 8.14 12.04
C LEU A 37 16.19 8.70 10.62
N GLU A 38 17.27 8.82 9.87
CA GLU A 38 17.25 9.33 8.49
C GLU A 38 16.35 8.47 7.58
N THR A 39 16.43 7.13 7.71
CA THR A 39 15.55 6.21 6.97
C THR A 39 14.09 6.38 7.38
N LYS A 40 13.79 6.63 8.68
CA LYS A 40 12.42 6.89 9.14
C LYS A 40 11.84 8.17 8.58
N GLU A 41 12.62 9.25 8.52
CA GLU A 41 12.19 10.53 7.94
C GLU A 41 11.83 10.37 6.46
N ARG A 42 12.71 9.71 5.69
CA ARG A 42 12.46 9.39 4.28
C ARG A 42 11.22 8.52 4.11
N TYR A 43 11.10 7.47 4.91
CA TYR A 43 9.96 6.55 4.87
C TYR A 43 8.63 7.25 5.23
N PHE A 44 8.65 8.16 6.20
CA PHE A 44 7.49 8.96 6.59
C PHE A 44 7.04 9.91 5.48
N ALA A 45 7.96 10.55 4.77
CA ALA A 45 7.65 11.42 3.64
C ALA A 45 6.93 10.66 2.52
N VAL A 46 7.42 9.45 2.19
CA VAL A 46 6.78 8.55 1.21
C VAL A 46 5.37 8.18 1.67
N LEU A 47 5.22 7.66 2.90
CA LEU A 47 3.91 7.23 3.40
C LEU A 47 2.89 8.37 3.44
N SER A 48 3.29 9.55 3.89
CA SER A 48 2.42 10.74 3.96
C SER A 48 1.92 11.13 2.57
N THR A 49 2.80 11.07 1.57
CA THR A 49 2.45 11.36 0.17
C THR A 49 1.46 10.33 -0.39
N LEU A 50 1.69 9.05 -0.13
CA LEU A 50 0.83 7.97 -0.60
C LEU A 50 -0.55 7.99 0.07
N VAL A 51 -0.62 8.26 1.37
CA VAL A 51 -1.89 8.40 2.10
C VAL A 51 -2.69 9.57 1.52
N ALA A 52 -2.08 10.74 1.33
CA ALA A 52 -2.76 11.90 0.75
C ALA A 52 -3.32 11.61 -0.66
N LYS A 53 -2.60 10.80 -1.46
CA LYS A 53 -3.05 10.36 -2.79
C LYS A 53 -4.21 9.36 -2.74
N LEU A 54 -4.20 8.45 -1.77
CA LEU A 54 -5.25 7.45 -1.53
C LEU A 54 -6.54 8.07 -1.00
N GLU A 55 -6.43 9.12 -0.18
CA GLU A 55 -7.57 9.86 0.35
C GLU A 55 -8.26 10.73 -0.71
N ALA A 56 -7.63 10.95 -1.87
CA ALA A 56 -8.21 11.69 -2.97
C ALA A 56 -9.31 10.86 -3.68
N PRO A 57 -10.60 11.25 -3.62
CA PRO A 57 -11.73 10.39 -3.99
C PRO A 57 -11.90 10.14 -5.50
N ALA A 58 -11.03 10.69 -6.35
CA ALA A 58 -11.20 10.68 -7.81
C ALA A 58 -10.19 9.81 -8.58
N LYS A 59 -9.23 9.17 -7.91
CA LYS A 59 -8.18 8.41 -8.62
C LYS A 59 -8.54 6.95 -8.81
N ALA A 60 -8.29 6.43 -10.01
CA ALA A 60 -8.43 5.00 -10.26
C ALA A 60 -7.36 4.22 -9.49
N LEU A 61 -7.67 2.99 -9.05
CA LEU A 61 -6.73 2.13 -8.33
C LEU A 61 -5.41 1.93 -9.10
N ARG A 62 -5.46 1.89 -10.44
CA ARG A 62 -4.29 1.82 -11.31
C ARG A 62 -3.36 3.01 -11.14
N GLU A 63 -3.92 4.22 -11.09
CA GLU A 63 -3.15 5.46 -10.93
C GLU A 63 -2.51 5.53 -9.56
N ILE A 64 -3.28 5.18 -8.53
CA ILE A 64 -2.80 5.04 -7.15
C ILE A 64 -1.63 4.04 -7.09
N ALA A 65 -1.77 2.85 -7.67
CA ALA A 65 -0.73 1.83 -7.65
C ALA A 65 0.54 2.26 -8.39
N GLN A 66 0.41 2.96 -9.53
CA GLN A 66 1.56 3.50 -10.27
C GLN A 66 2.28 4.57 -9.45
N GLU A 67 1.55 5.45 -8.78
CA GLU A 67 2.13 6.47 -7.90
C GLU A 67 2.81 5.82 -6.68
N MET A 68 2.21 4.80 -6.05
CA MET A 68 2.83 4.03 -4.96
C MET A 68 4.19 3.45 -5.35
N VAL A 69 4.28 2.85 -6.55
CA VAL A 69 5.52 2.27 -7.06
C VAL A 69 6.55 3.36 -7.38
N ALA A 70 6.14 4.47 -8.00
CA ALA A 70 7.04 5.57 -8.36
C ALA A 70 7.68 6.23 -7.12
N GLU A 71 6.90 6.50 -6.07
CA GLU A 71 7.43 7.09 -4.84
C GLU A 71 8.35 6.11 -4.08
N ALA A 72 7.99 4.81 -4.06
CA ALA A 72 8.85 3.79 -3.47
C ALA A 72 10.17 3.63 -4.24
N ALA A 73 10.13 3.67 -5.57
CA ALA A 73 11.33 3.57 -6.40
C ALA A 73 12.25 4.78 -6.22
N SER A 74 11.69 5.99 -6.14
CA SER A 74 12.41 7.23 -5.82
C SER A 74 13.20 7.12 -4.51
N ALA A 75 12.59 6.54 -3.48
CA ALA A 75 13.24 6.37 -2.17
C ALA A 75 14.32 5.28 -2.14
N ILE A 76 14.17 4.21 -2.95
CA ILE A 76 15.12 3.09 -3.03
C ILE A 76 16.31 3.41 -3.95
N LEU A 77 16.08 4.09 -5.07
CA LEU A 77 17.14 4.46 -6.04
C LEU A 77 18.12 5.51 -5.49
N LEU A 78 17.83 6.08 -4.33
CA LEU A 78 18.69 6.98 -3.57
C LEU A 78 19.43 6.27 -2.42
N GLU A 79 19.25 4.96 -2.23
CA GLU A 79 20.12 4.17 -1.35
C GLU A 79 21.46 3.88 -2.07
N PRO A 80 22.61 4.17 -1.44
CA PRO A 80 23.93 3.91 -2.03
C PRO A 80 24.27 2.43 -2.18
#